data_AF-A0A068TZE4-F1
#
_entry.id   AF-A0A068TZE4-F1
#
_cell.length_a   1.000
_cell.length_b   1.000
_cell.length_c   1.000
_cell.angle_alpha   90.00
_cell.angle_beta   90.00
_cell.angle_gamma   90.00
#
_symmetry.space_group_name_H-M   'P 1'
#
loop_
_entity.id
_entity.type
_entity.pdbx_description
1 polymer ?
#
loop_
_entity_poly.entity_id
_entity_poly.type
_entity_poly.pdbx_seq_one_letter_code
_entity_poly.pdbx_strand_id
1 'polypeptide(L)'
;MIFIAMLPNLEVLKLKNYAFQGPKWEPTEEGFHSLKHLLIENTDLIHWEAIIVRHFPCLQHLVLKSCKLLEEIPFGVEELGTLQRLEAHYCSEPIENSAKEIQEQIEGIDVIIRSDRLCIRSAFNSSLSLNIQCLQLLRFQLSFQITICRTSLSCSKCTVTAKCIFMVLVFS
;
A
#
# COMPACT_ATOMS: atom_id res chain seq x y z
N MET A 1 11.78 -11.96 18.31
CA MET A 1 11.34 -10.86 17.42
C MET A 1 9.89 -11.14 17.07
N ILE A 2 8.98 -10.20 17.27
CA ILE A 2 7.56 -10.40 16.91
C ILE A 2 7.39 -9.90 15.48
N PHE A 3 6.95 -10.77 14.58
CA PHE A 3 6.59 -10.40 13.22
C PHE A 3 5.14 -9.97 13.19
N ILE A 4 4.86 -8.82 12.59
CA ILE A 4 3.49 -8.28 12.47
C ILE A 4 2.60 -9.27 11.69
N ALA A 5 3.18 -10.04 10.78
CA ALA A 5 2.51 -11.07 9.99
C ALA A 5 1.92 -12.21 10.85
N MET A 6 2.53 -12.51 12.01
CA MET A 6 2.08 -13.56 12.93
C MET A 6 1.02 -13.11 13.94
N LEU A 7 0.53 -11.88 13.83
CA LEU A 7 -0.49 -11.38 14.75
C LEU A 7 -1.83 -12.08 14.49
N PRO A 8 -2.38 -12.83 15.47
CA PRO A 8 -3.46 -13.80 15.22
C PRO A 8 -4.76 -13.16 14.71
N ASN A 9 -5.02 -11.90 15.07
CA ASN A 9 -6.26 -11.19 14.73
C ASN A 9 -5.99 -9.97 13.82
N LEU A 10 -4.86 -9.94 13.11
CA LEU A 10 -4.58 -8.84 12.20
C LEU A 10 -5.40 -9.00 10.92
N GLU A 11 -6.60 -8.42 10.92
CA GLU A 11 -7.50 -8.46 9.75
C GLU A 11 -7.28 -7.31 8.79
N VAL A 12 -6.76 -6.17 9.27
CA VAL A 12 -6.57 -4.97 8.47
C VAL A 12 -5.17 -4.40 8.66
N LEU A 13 -4.48 -4.23 7.54
CA LEU A 13 -3.15 -3.65 7.46
C LEU A 13 -3.18 -2.48 6.49
N LYS A 14 -2.89 -1.28 7.00
CA LYS A 14 -2.78 -0.07 6.18
C LYS A 14 -1.36 0.47 6.29
N LEU A 15 -0.63 0.41 5.19
CA LEU A 15 0.72 0.91 5.01
C LEU A 15 0.63 2.24 4.26
N LYS A 16 0.81 3.36 4.95
CA LYS A 16 0.69 4.69 4.37
C LYS A 16 1.97 5.50 4.52
N ASN A 17 2.25 6.36 3.53
CA ASN A 17 3.28 7.40 3.62
C ASN A 17 4.65 6.83 3.96
N TYR A 18 5.17 5.95 3.10
CA TYR A 18 6.45 5.28 3.30
C TYR A 18 6.51 4.52 4.64
N ALA A 19 5.43 3.82 4.99
CA ALA A 19 5.39 3.01 6.20
C ALA A 19 6.45 1.90 6.23
N PHE A 20 6.91 1.50 5.05
CA PHE A 20 8.14 0.77 4.80
C PHE A 20 8.89 1.48 3.66
N GLN A 21 10.17 1.13 3.51
CA GLN A 21 11.04 1.70 2.48
C GLN A 21 11.76 0.58 1.75
N GLY A 22 12.01 0.81 0.47
CA GLY A 22 12.80 -0.07 -0.38
C GLY A 22 12.06 -0.51 -1.63
N PRO A 23 12.81 -0.83 -2.70
CA PRO A 23 12.22 -1.13 -4.00
C PRO A 23 11.57 -2.51 -4.06
N LYS A 24 11.77 -3.36 -3.06
CA LYS A 24 11.30 -4.75 -3.03
C LYS A 24 10.57 -5.03 -1.72
N TRP A 25 9.43 -5.71 -1.80
CA TRP A 25 8.74 -6.26 -0.65
C TRP A 25 8.51 -7.75 -0.83
N GLU A 26 9.16 -8.52 0.04
CA GLU A 26 9.01 -9.96 0.19
C GLU A 26 8.38 -10.21 1.57
N PRO A 27 7.14 -10.73 1.64
CA PRO A 27 6.53 -11.11 2.91
C PRO A 27 7.35 -12.22 3.58
N THR A 28 7.23 -12.33 4.92
CA THR A 28 7.85 -13.44 5.65
C THR A 28 7.23 -14.78 5.22
N GLU A 29 7.99 -15.87 5.30
CA GLU A 29 7.50 -17.23 5.01
C GLU A 29 6.17 -17.55 5.74
N GLU A 30 6.04 -17.05 6.97
CA GLU A 30 4.85 -17.22 7.81
C GLU A 30 3.61 -16.45 7.34
N GLY A 31 3.70 -15.54 6.36
CA GLY A 31 2.56 -14.83 5.78
C GLY A 31 1.64 -14.08 6.76
N PHE A 32 0.60 -13.45 6.20
CA PHE A 32 -0.47 -12.73 6.90
C PHE A 32 -1.78 -13.53 6.80
N HIS A 33 -1.88 -14.61 7.58
CA HIS A 33 -2.95 -15.60 7.45
C HIS A 33 -4.35 -15.10 7.81
N SER A 34 -4.48 -14.10 8.68
CA SER A 34 -5.78 -13.54 9.09
C SER A 34 -6.15 -12.25 8.33
N LEU A 35 -5.29 -11.78 7.42
CA LEU A 35 -5.44 -10.46 6.81
C LEU A 35 -6.51 -10.48 5.72
N LYS A 36 -7.55 -9.66 5.91
CA LYS A 36 -8.67 -9.49 4.97
C LYS A 36 -8.56 -8.20 4.16
N HIS A 37 -7.92 -7.17 4.71
CA HIS A 37 -7.80 -5.87 4.05
C HIS A 37 -6.36 -5.37 4.06
N LEU A 38 -5.80 -5.17 2.87
CA LEU A 38 -4.49 -4.58 2.67
C LEU A 38 -4.61 -3.26 1.91
N LEU A 39 -4.09 -2.20 2.50
CA LEU A 39 -3.92 -0.91 1.84
C LEU A 39 -2.44 -0.54 1.79
N ILE A 40 -1.97 -0.21 0.59
CA ILE A 40 -0.64 0.35 0.36
C ILE A 40 -0.81 1.71 -0.28
N GLU A 41 -0.27 2.74 0.36
CA GLU A 41 -0.39 4.12 -0.06
C GLU A 41 0.96 4.82 0.00
N ASN A 42 1.34 5.45 -1.10
CA ASN A 42 2.52 6.30 -1.22
C ASN A 42 3.81 5.59 -0.75
N THR A 43 4.32 4.71 -1.61
CA THR A 43 5.47 3.84 -1.35
C THR A 43 6.49 3.94 -2.48
N ASP A 44 7.76 3.62 -2.19
CA ASP A 44 8.85 3.45 -3.15
C ASP A 44 9.00 2.00 -3.64
N LEU A 45 7.96 1.18 -3.44
CA LEU A 45 7.93 -0.22 -3.84
C LEU A 45 7.87 -0.33 -5.37
N ILE A 46 8.77 -1.13 -5.95
CA ILE A 46 8.87 -1.42 -7.38
C ILE A 46 8.42 -2.86 -7.64
N HIS A 47 9.02 -3.81 -6.91
CA HIS A 47 8.77 -5.25 -7.04
C HIS A 47 8.06 -5.78 -5.80
N TRP A 48 6.83 -6.27 -5.98
CA TRP A 48 6.09 -6.93 -4.93
C TRP A 48 6.20 -8.45 -5.10
N GLU A 49 7.24 -9.03 -4.51
CA GLU A 49 7.57 -10.45 -4.60
C GLU A 49 6.80 -11.27 -3.57
N ALA A 50 5.49 -11.32 -3.73
CA ALA A 50 4.62 -12.15 -2.92
C ALA A 50 3.92 -13.20 -3.80
N ILE A 51 3.83 -14.41 -3.29
CA ILE A 51 2.83 -15.39 -3.74
C ILE A 51 1.56 -15.13 -2.94
N ILE A 52 0.51 -14.57 -3.54
CA ILE A 52 -0.65 -14.09 -2.79
C ILE A 52 -1.37 -15.21 -2.04
N VAL A 53 -1.59 -16.35 -2.68
CA VAL A 53 -2.26 -17.51 -2.06
C VAL A 53 -1.50 -18.07 -0.85
N ARG A 54 -0.18 -17.84 -0.75
CA ARG A 54 0.64 -18.28 0.40
C ARG A 54 0.72 -17.21 1.47
N HIS A 55 1.00 -15.98 1.07
CA HIS A 55 1.31 -14.92 2.03
C HIS A 55 0.07 -14.15 2.48
N PHE A 56 -1.05 -14.21 1.76
CA PHE A 56 -2.28 -13.49 2.08
C PHE A 56 -3.54 -14.33 1.76
N PRO A 57 -3.66 -15.55 2.31
CA PRO A 57 -4.68 -16.53 1.91
C PRO A 57 -6.14 -16.10 2.21
N CYS A 58 -6.34 -15.12 3.09
CA CYS A 58 -7.67 -14.63 3.47
C CYS A 58 -7.97 -13.22 2.94
N LEU A 59 -7.16 -12.70 2.00
CA LEU A 59 -7.30 -11.34 1.52
C LEU A 59 -8.60 -11.18 0.74
N GLN A 60 -9.41 -10.20 1.16
CA GLN A 60 -10.69 -9.86 0.55
C GLN A 60 -10.62 -8.53 -0.19
N HIS A 61 -9.79 -7.60 0.28
CA HIS A 61 -9.68 -6.26 -0.27
C HIS A 61 -8.23 -5.84 -0.43
N LEU A 62 -7.84 -5.54 -1.67
CA LEU A 62 -6.55 -4.94 -2.00
C LEU A 62 -6.75 -3.52 -2.49
N VAL A 63 -6.13 -2.55 -1.80
CA VAL A 63 -6.23 -1.13 -2.13
C VAL A 63 -4.83 -0.53 -2.35
N LEU A 64 -4.54 -0.15 -3.59
CA LEU A 64 -3.31 0.52 -3.99
C LEU A 64 -3.60 1.99 -4.26
N LYS A 65 -2.87 2.88 -3.60
CA LYS A 65 -3.02 4.34 -3.72
C LYS A 65 -1.69 5.02 -3.97
N SER A 66 -1.59 5.77 -5.06
CA SER A 66 -0.36 6.51 -5.39
C SER A 66 0.88 5.61 -5.46
N CYS A 67 0.71 4.34 -5.85
CA CYS A 67 1.80 3.39 -6.08
C CYS A 67 2.38 3.62 -7.49
N LYS A 68 3.19 4.68 -7.63
CA LYS A 68 3.67 5.15 -8.94
C LYS A 68 4.82 4.34 -9.54
N LEU A 69 5.56 3.62 -8.69
CA LEU A 69 6.73 2.85 -9.10
C LEU A 69 6.47 1.34 -9.17
N LEU A 70 5.34 0.88 -8.61
CA LEU A 70 5.01 -0.53 -8.58
C LEU A 70 4.75 -1.00 -10.01
N GLU A 71 5.44 -2.07 -10.41
CA GLU A 71 5.40 -2.58 -11.79
C GLU A 71 4.29 -3.60 -11.99
N GLU A 72 3.98 -4.42 -10.99
CA GLU A 72 2.99 -5.48 -11.10
C GLU A 72 2.29 -5.75 -9.76
N ILE A 73 1.08 -6.28 -9.86
CA ILE A 73 0.39 -6.89 -8.72
C ILE A 73 0.97 -8.30 -8.55
N PRO A 74 1.26 -8.76 -7.31
CA PRO A 74 1.87 -10.06 -7.04
C PRO A 74 1.13 -11.24 -7.67
N PHE A 75 1.86 -12.31 -7.96
CA PHE A 75 1.34 -13.50 -8.64
C PHE A 75 0.29 -14.28 -7.83
N GLY A 76 -0.69 -14.86 -8.54
CA GLY A 76 -1.72 -15.72 -7.95
C GLY A 76 -2.87 -14.96 -7.29
N VAL A 77 -3.06 -13.69 -7.64
CA VAL A 77 -4.20 -12.88 -7.17
C VAL A 77 -5.49 -13.37 -7.82
N GLU A 78 -5.40 -13.69 -9.10
CA GLU A 78 -6.42 -14.32 -9.94
C GLU A 78 -6.88 -15.68 -9.39
N GLU A 79 -5.98 -16.41 -8.72
CA GLU A 79 -6.27 -17.70 -8.09
C GLU A 79 -6.90 -17.55 -6.70
N LEU A 80 -6.85 -16.33 -6.12
CA LEU A 80 -7.33 -16.08 -4.77
C LEU A 80 -8.86 -15.91 -4.74
N GLY A 81 -9.57 -17.02 -4.55
CA GLY A 81 -11.04 -17.05 -4.48
C GLY A 81 -11.68 -16.23 -3.35
N THR A 82 -10.89 -15.71 -2.39
CA THR A 82 -11.39 -14.82 -1.32
C THR A 82 -11.44 -13.35 -1.73
N LEU A 83 -10.76 -12.96 -2.82
CA LEU A 83 -10.65 -11.55 -3.21
C LEU A 83 -11.98 -11.04 -3.76
N GLN A 84 -12.52 -10.01 -3.11
CA GLN A 84 -13.82 -9.41 -3.46
C GLN A 84 -13.65 -8.04 -4.12
N ARG A 85 -12.58 -7.32 -3.78
CA ARG A 85 -12.35 -5.97 -4.28
C ARG A 85 -10.87 -5.68 -4.53
N LEU A 86 -10.61 -5.07 -5.68
CA LEU A 86 -9.31 -4.51 -6.05
C LEU A 86 -9.47 -3.04 -6.42
N GLU A 87 -8.80 -2.16 -5.69
CA GLU A 87 -8.81 -0.73 -6.00
C GLU A 87 -7.41 -0.22 -6.36
N ALA A 88 -7.29 0.45 -7.50
CA ALA A 88 -6.08 1.14 -7.94
C ALA A 88 -6.39 2.64 -8.14
N HIS A 89 -5.89 3.49 -7.24
CA HIS A 89 -6.06 4.94 -7.34
C HIS A 89 -4.72 5.60 -7.60
N TYR A 90 -4.64 6.34 -8.69
CA TYR A 90 -3.46 7.09 -9.06
C TYR A 90 -2.21 6.20 -9.10
N CYS A 91 -2.32 4.97 -9.60
CA CYS A 91 -1.19 4.07 -9.74
C CYS A 91 -0.44 4.30 -11.06
N SER A 92 0.56 3.48 -11.33
CA SER A 92 1.22 3.38 -12.63
C SER A 92 0.31 2.67 -13.64
N GLU A 93 0.52 2.91 -14.94
CA GLU A 93 -0.23 2.22 -16.01
C GLU A 93 -0.11 0.69 -15.94
N PRO A 94 1.05 0.08 -15.64
CA PRO A 94 1.16 -1.37 -15.42
C PRO A 94 0.17 -1.91 -14.39
N ILE A 95 0.02 -1.24 -13.24
CA ILE A 95 -0.92 -1.65 -12.20
C ILE A 95 -2.38 -1.51 -12.64
N GLU A 96 -2.69 -0.44 -13.38
CA GLU A 96 -4.03 -0.28 -13.96
C GLU A 96 -4.34 -1.36 -14.98
N ASN A 97 -3.35 -1.84 -15.74
CA ASN A 97 -3.51 -2.93 -16.69
C ASN A 97 -3.66 -4.28 -16.00
N SER A 98 -2.79 -4.62 -15.03
CA SER A 98 -2.93 -5.85 -14.23
C SER A 98 -4.29 -5.92 -13.52
N ALA A 99 -4.79 -4.79 -13.00
CA ALA A 99 -6.10 -4.75 -12.36
C ALA A 99 -7.26 -5.08 -13.34
N LYS A 100 -7.16 -4.66 -14.60
CA LYS A 100 -8.14 -5.02 -15.65
C LYS A 100 -8.04 -6.49 -16.02
N GLU A 101 -6.83 -7.02 -16.16
CA GLU A 101 -6.61 -8.44 -16.45
C GLU A 101 -7.22 -9.34 -15.36
N ILE A 102 -7.00 -8.99 -14.08
CA ILE A 102 -7.62 -9.68 -12.95
C ILE A 102 -9.15 -9.60 -12.99
N GLN A 103 -9.71 -8.43 -13.39
CA GLN A 103 -11.15 -8.27 -13.53
C GLN A 103 -11.75 -9.23 -14.57
N GLU A 104 -11.02 -9.52 -15.65
CA GLU A 104 -11.46 -10.45 -16.69
C GLU A 104 -11.37 -11.91 -16.26
N GLN A 105 -10.47 -12.24 -15.33
CA GLN A 105 -10.22 -13.61 -14.87
C GLN A 105 -11.08 -14.03 -13.68
N ILE A 106 -11.48 -13.08 -12.82
CA ILE A 106 -12.29 -13.36 -11.63
C ILE A 106 -13.73 -12.89 -11.87
N GLU A 107 -14.69 -13.81 -11.90
CA GLU A 107 -16.11 -13.43 -12.02
C GLU A 107 -16.63 -12.80 -10.72
N GLY A 108 -17.26 -11.62 -10.82
CA GLY A 108 -17.93 -10.95 -9.70
C GLY A 108 -17.03 -10.11 -8.79
N ILE A 109 -15.74 -9.94 -9.11
CA ILE A 109 -14.85 -9.02 -8.39
C ILE A 109 -15.21 -7.55 -8.66
N ASP A 110 -15.17 -6.71 -7.62
CA ASP A 110 -15.32 -5.26 -7.75
C ASP A 110 -13.95 -4.62 -8.01
N VAL A 111 -13.68 -4.19 -9.24
CA VAL A 111 -12.44 -3.49 -9.62
C VAL A 111 -12.70 -2.01 -9.83
N ILE A 112 -11.98 -1.17 -9.07
CA ILE A 112 -12.08 0.29 -9.13
C ILE A 112 -10.73 0.86 -9.55
N ILE A 113 -10.69 1.46 -10.75
CA ILE A 113 -9.51 2.17 -11.25
C ILE A 113 -9.81 3.67 -11.30
N ARG A 114 -9.00 4.47 -10.60
CA ARG A 114 -9.06 5.94 -10.65
C ARG A 114 -7.72 6.49 -11.11
N SER A 115 -7.62 6.80 -12.41
CA SER A 115 -6.43 7.42 -12.97
C SER A 115 -6.53 8.95 -12.91
N ASP A 116 -5.41 9.63 -12.63
CA ASP A 116 -5.29 11.05 -12.98
C ASP A 116 -5.00 11.16 -14.47
N ARG A 117 -6.02 11.41 -15.30
CA ARG A 117 -5.85 11.70 -16.73
C ARG A 117 -5.07 13.01 -17.03
N LEU A 118 -4.43 13.62 -16.03
CA LEU A 118 -3.79 14.94 -16.13
C LEU A 118 -2.26 14.90 -16.32
N CYS A 119 -1.59 13.74 -16.22
CA CYS A 119 -0.12 13.69 -16.35
C CYS A 119 0.39 13.54 -17.80
N ILE A 120 -0.47 13.32 -18.80
CA ILE A 120 -0.03 13.03 -20.19
C ILE A 120 0.43 14.29 -20.96
N ARG A 121 0.40 15.51 -20.38
CA ARG A 121 0.86 16.74 -21.08
C ARG A 121 1.96 17.57 -20.42
N SER A 122 2.49 17.23 -19.24
CA SER A 122 3.49 18.07 -18.56
C SER A 122 4.87 17.45 -18.35
N ALA A 123 5.18 16.31 -18.97
CA ALA A 123 6.57 15.77 -18.93
C ALA A 123 7.57 16.55 -19.81
N PHE A 124 7.15 17.61 -20.51
CA PHE A 124 8.04 18.55 -21.22
C PHE A 124 7.64 20.00 -20.90
N ASN A 125 8.01 20.49 -19.71
CA ASN A 125 8.58 21.83 -19.57
C ASN A 125 9.09 22.11 -18.15
N SER A 126 10.40 22.40 -18.11
CA SER A 126 11.09 23.36 -17.25
C SER A 126 11.07 23.18 -15.72
N SER A 127 12.29 23.16 -15.19
CA SER A 127 12.71 23.57 -13.85
C SER A 127 11.90 24.71 -13.20
N LEU A 128 11.85 24.65 -11.87
CA LEU A 128 11.48 25.67 -10.85
C LEU A 128 10.01 25.72 -10.41
N SER A 129 9.69 25.10 -9.27
CA SER A 129 9.62 25.78 -7.97
C SER A 129 8.96 24.86 -6.91
N LEU A 130 9.74 24.47 -5.90
CA LEU A 130 9.19 23.89 -4.67
C LEU A 130 8.55 25.03 -3.87
N ASN A 131 7.23 25.13 -3.90
CA ASN A 131 6.48 25.83 -2.86
C ASN A 131 5.00 25.48 -2.91
N ILE A 132 4.53 24.58 -2.03
CA ILE A 132 3.12 24.58 -1.61
C ILE A 132 3.09 24.35 -0.10
N GLN A 133 2.73 25.44 0.60
CA GLN A 133 2.44 25.52 2.02
C GLN A 133 1.24 24.65 2.41
N CYS A 134 1.24 24.31 3.70
CA CYS A 134 0.14 23.77 4.50
C CYS A 134 -1.28 24.29 4.15
N LEU A 135 -2.26 23.47 4.56
CA LEU A 135 -3.71 23.71 4.79
C LEU A 135 -4.62 23.29 3.61
N GLN A 136 -5.74 22.59 3.76
CA GLN A 136 -6.45 21.87 4.82
C GLN A 136 -7.64 21.16 4.09
N LEU A 137 -8.17 20.02 4.53
CA LEU A 137 -9.36 20.01 5.39
C LEU A 137 -9.66 18.60 5.95
N LEU A 138 -10.03 18.62 7.23
CA LEU A 138 -10.42 17.52 8.10
C LEU A 138 -11.80 16.92 7.74
N ARG A 139 -12.03 15.63 8.04
CA ARG A 139 -12.94 15.16 9.13
C ARG A 139 -13.22 13.64 9.13
N PHE A 140 -13.12 13.06 10.33
CA PHE A 140 -13.76 11.85 10.91
C PHE A 140 -13.52 10.49 10.21
N GLN A 141 -13.19 9.39 10.91
CA GLN A 141 -13.83 8.84 12.11
C GLN A 141 -12.78 8.13 13.00
N LEU A 142 -13.09 8.09 14.30
CA LEU A 142 -12.35 7.37 15.33
C LEU A 142 -12.21 5.89 14.98
N SER A 143 -10.98 5.42 14.83
CA SER A 143 -10.62 4.02 15.06
C SER A 143 -9.27 4.03 15.75
N PHE A 144 -9.22 3.44 16.94
CA PHE A 144 -8.06 3.37 17.82
C PHE A 144 -6.76 3.17 17.02
N GLN A 145 -5.90 4.18 17.00
CA GLN A 145 -4.60 4.13 16.34
C GLN A 145 -3.60 3.58 17.35
N ILE A 146 -3.08 2.37 17.12
CA ILE A 146 -1.82 1.97 17.74
C ILE A 146 -0.71 2.58 16.89
N THR A 147 -0.19 3.72 17.32
CA THR A 147 1.01 4.33 16.75
C THR A 147 2.23 3.52 17.18
N ILE A 148 2.82 2.71 16.31
CA ILE A 148 4.14 2.11 16.57
C ILE A 148 5.20 3.18 16.25
N CYS A 149 5.48 4.06 17.20
CA CYS A 149 6.68 4.90 17.16
C CYS A 149 7.89 4.04 17.53
N ARG A 150 8.77 3.71 16.56
CA ARG A 150 10.14 3.32 16.90
C ARG A 150 10.87 4.55 17.44
N THR A 151 10.96 4.69 18.76
CA THR A 151 11.90 5.60 19.40
C THR A 151 13.32 5.06 19.29
N SER A 152 14.24 5.90 18.82
CA SER A 152 15.53 6.08 19.51
C SER A 152 16.06 7.51 19.26
N LEU A 153 16.15 8.30 20.34
CA LEU A 153 17.09 9.42 20.53
C LEU A 153 18.49 8.80 20.82
N SER A 154 19.68 9.35 20.57
CA SER A 154 20.21 10.63 20.03
C SER A 154 21.74 10.48 19.85
N CYS A 155 22.40 11.16 18.88
CA CYS A 155 23.80 11.62 19.00
C CYS A 155 24.16 12.73 17.99
N SER A 156 25.06 13.65 18.37
CA SER A 156 25.01 15.11 18.16
C SER A 156 25.49 15.69 16.82
N LYS A 157 25.39 14.96 15.69
CA LYS A 157 25.90 15.46 14.39
C LYS A 157 25.05 15.18 13.15
N CYS A 158 23.89 14.51 13.25
CA CYS A 158 23.11 14.12 12.09
C CYS A 158 21.75 14.83 12.05
N THR A 159 21.44 15.48 10.94
CA THR A 159 20.13 16.05 10.60
C THR A 159 19.13 14.90 10.47
N VAL A 160 18.33 14.65 11.51
CA VAL A 160 17.25 13.65 11.47
C VAL A 160 15.95 14.34 11.05
N THR A 161 15.49 14.07 9.83
CA THR A 161 14.10 14.32 9.46
C THR A 161 13.23 13.23 10.07
N ALA A 162 12.46 13.57 11.09
CA ALA A 162 11.42 12.69 11.62
C ALA A 162 10.33 12.52 10.55
N LYS A 163 10.19 11.32 9.99
CA LYS A 163 9.03 10.93 9.19
C LYS A 163 8.05 10.20 10.10
N CYS A 164 6.86 10.78 10.30
CA CYS A 164 5.75 10.06 10.92
C CYS A 164 5.30 8.93 9.98
N ILE A 165 5.72 7.70 10.29
CA ILE A 165 5.28 6.48 9.62
C ILE A 165 3.88 6.14 10.13
N PHE A 166 2.88 6.16 9.24
CA PHE A 166 1.50 5.77 9.57
C PHE A 166 1.27 4.31 9.16
N MET A 167 1.62 3.39 10.05
CA MET A 167 1.16 2.01 9.99
C MET A 167 -0.09 1.89 10.86
N VAL A 168 -1.25 1.60 10.26
CA VAL A 168 -2.50 1.37 11.02
C VAL A 168 -2.81 -0.12 10.99
N LEU A 169 -2.72 -0.75 12.16
CA LEU A 169 -3.16 -2.11 12.43
C LEU A 169 -4.54 -2.05 13.08
N VAL A 170 -5.54 -2.73 12.54
CA VAL A 170 -6.84 -2.90 13.20
C VAL A 170 -7.02 -4.38 13.54
N PHE A 171 -7.25 -4.65 14.82
CA PHE A 171 -7.67 -5.95 15.33
C PHE A 171 -9.18 -5.90 15.52
N SER A 172 -9.92 -6.85 14.94
CA SER A 172 -11.37 -7.01 15.13
C SER A 172 -11.69 -7.84 16.37
#